data_AF-A0A098TH03-F1
#
_entry.id   AF-A0A098TH03-F1
#
_cell.length_a   1.000
_cell.length_b   1.000
_cell.length_c   1.000
_cell.angle_alpha   90.00
_cell.angle_beta   90.00
_cell.angle_gamma   90.00
#
_symmetry.space_group_name_H-M   'P 1'
#
loop_
_entity.id
_entity.type
_entity.pdbx_description
1 polymer ?
#
loop_
_entity_poly.entity_id
_entity_poly.type
_entity_poly.pdbx_seq_one_letter_code
_entity_poly.pdbx_strand_id
1 'polypeptide(L)'
;MTGFAAWGGAQLQRAEAQESPATAVPAPATLMPEIPNLDAWRGSPHANITREAFRHWDNEDDKMIPEVCSKCHSTAGFMDYLGADGSAAGTVDTKHSPDPAVAPGIACMACHNDVARSMSVVTFPSGVEQEVLTPDARCMTCHGGRASTVQVGEEIAKAGASPDEDTPSAEIGFVNIHYRASAASRFGGEVHGGYEYDGKEYAGYYFHDQVSQLCTDCHSPHKLQVKVATCTECHTEVVADDKQSLRLIRTSKVDFDGNGDAKEGVYAEIKALHARLLDAIKGYGKQVAGTAIAYHENAYPYFFQDGDGSGAIEDAEAVFPNRYQSWTPRQLKAAYNYQVVAKDLGMYTHNPYYALQLLYDSIDDLAAAGSGVEVVGTRPN
;
A
#
# COMPACT_ATOMS: atom_id res chain seq x y z
N MET A 1 49.12 -104.65 -6.05
CA MET A 1 48.15 -104.36 -7.13
C MET A 1 47.37 -103.14 -6.67
N THR A 2 47.78 -101.94 -7.09
CA THR A 2 47.19 -101.20 -8.23
C THR A 2 45.72 -100.86 -7.98
N GLY A 3 45.28 -99.61 -7.92
CA GLY A 3 45.92 -98.35 -8.25
C GLY A 3 45.08 -97.15 -7.82
N PHE A 4 45.72 -95.99 -7.94
CA PHE A 4 45.13 -94.66 -7.78
C PHE A 4 44.02 -94.44 -8.82
N ALA A 5 42.87 -93.92 -8.38
CA ALA A 5 41.86 -93.34 -9.25
C ALA A 5 41.70 -91.85 -8.91
N ALA A 6 41.78 -91.04 -9.96
CA ALA A 6 41.97 -89.61 -9.95
C ALA A 6 40.76 -88.81 -9.43
N TRP A 7 41.08 -87.66 -8.82
CA TRP A 7 40.14 -86.61 -8.45
C TRP A 7 39.59 -85.92 -9.71
N GLY A 8 38.29 -86.06 -9.96
CA GLY A 8 37.55 -85.23 -10.91
C GLY A 8 37.01 -84.00 -10.19
N GLY A 9 37.55 -82.82 -10.51
CA GLY A 9 37.07 -81.54 -9.98
C GLY A 9 35.67 -81.22 -10.48
N ALA A 10 34.71 -81.18 -9.57
CA ALA A 10 33.43 -80.53 -9.84
C ALA A 10 33.67 -79.01 -9.82
N GLN A 11 33.64 -78.38 -11.00
CA GLN A 11 33.58 -76.92 -11.11
C GLN A 11 32.29 -76.45 -10.44
N LEU A 12 32.42 -75.81 -9.28
CA LEU A 12 31.37 -74.98 -8.71
C LEU A 12 31.11 -73.84 -9.71
N GLN A 13 30.04 -73.98 -10.48
CA GLN A 13 29.48 -72.90 -11.29
C GLN A 13 29.05 -71.81 -10.30
N ARG A 14 29.83 -70.74 -10.19
CA ARG A 14 29.38 -69.52 -9.53
C ARG A 14 28.11 -69.08 -10.25
N ALA A 15 26.98 -69.17 -9.57
CA ALA A 15 25.81 -68.42 -9.98
C ALA A 15 26.22 -66.95 -10.02
N GLU A 16 26.27 -66.36 -11.21
CA GLU A 16 26.37 -64.92 -11.36
C GLU A 16 25.17 -64.33 -10.64
N ALA A 17 25.43 -63.58 -9.56
CA ALA A 17 24.41 -62.78 -8.93
C ALA A 17 23.92 -61.81 -10.00
N GLN A 18 22.68 -62.01 -10.43
CA GLN A 18 22.01 -61.11 -11.34
C GLN A 18 21.98 -59.74 -10.65
N GLU A 19 22.75 -58.79 -11.16
CA GLU A 19 22.76 -57.42 -10.64
C GLU A 19 21.33 -56.91 -10.68
N SER A 20 20.74 -56.73 -9.49
CA SER A 20 19.50 -56.01 -9.34
C SER A 20 19.68 -54.66 -10.04
N PRO A 21 18.75 -54.21 -10.91
CA PRO A 21 18.91 -52.94 -11.59
C PRO A 21 19.14 -51.89 -10.51
N ALA A 22 20.28 -51.19 -10.60
CA ALA A 22 20.61 -50.11 -9.69
C ALA A 22 19.42 -49.15 -9.68
N THR A 23 18.63 -49.18 -8.60
CA THR A 23 17.65 -48.14 -8.34
C THR A 23 18.45 -46.86 -8.28
N ALA A 24 18.34 -46.04 -9.32
CA ALA A 24 19.02 -44.75 -9.39
C ALA A 24 18.63 -44.00 -8.13
N VAL A 25 19.59 -43.82 -7.21
CA VAL A 25 19.41 -42.96 -6.06
C VAL A 25 19.13 -41.58 -6.65
N PRO A 26 17.95 -40.98 -6.43
CA PRO A 26 17.66 -39.67 -6.99
C PRO A 26 18.74 -38.70 -6.53
N ALA A 27 19.35 -38.00 -7.48
CA ALA A 27 20.36 -37.00 -7.14
C ALA A 27 19.70 -35.93 -6.25
N PRO A 28 20.41 -35.34 -5.27
CA PRO A 28 19.87 -34.25 -4.45
C PRO A 28 19.25 -33.11 -5.27
N ALA A 29 19.78 -32.86 -6.48
CA ALA A 29 19.23 -31.89 -7.44
C ALA A 29 17.83 -32.24 -7.98
N THR A 30 17.44 -33.52 -7.99
CA THR A 30 16.10 -33.99 -8.36
C THR A 30 15.12 -34.06 -7.18
N LEU A 31 15.61 -33.78 -5.97
CA LEU A 31 14.83 -33.73 -4.73
C LEU A 31 14.60 -32.27 -4.32
N MET A 32 14.31 -31.38 -5.28
CA MET A 32 13.87 -30.04 -4.92
C MET A 32 12.58 -30.16 -4.10
N PRO A 33 12.60 -29.79 -2.81
CA PRO A 33 11.39 -29.86 -2.00
C PRO A 33 10.35 -28.92 -2.60
N GLU A 34 9.08 -29.33 -2.54
CA GLU A 34 7.97 -28.43 -2.83
C GLU A 34 8.13 -27.17 -1.96
N ILE A 35 8.15 -26.00 -2.59
CA ILE A 35 8.22 -24.73 -1.88
C ILE A 35 6.79 -24.39 -1.43
N PRO A 36 6.51 -24.39 -0.11
CA PRO A 36 5.17 -24.13 0.37
C PRO A 36 4.68 -22.75 -0.09
N ASN A 37 3.40 -22.67 -0.49
CA ASN A 37 2.75 -21.45 -0.96
C ASN A 37 3.34 -20.82 -2.24
N LEU A 38 4.24 -21.50 -2.97
CA LEU A 38 4.78 -20.97 -4.22
C LEU A 38 3.68 -20.64 -5.24
N ASP A 39 2.72 -21.54 -5.44
CA ASP A 39 1.63 -21.31 -6.38
C ASP A 39 0.65 -20.24 -5.90
N ALA A 40 0.47 -20.09 -4.58
CA ALA A 40 -0.30 -18.99 -4.01
C ALA A 40 0.37 -17.64 -4.31
N TRP A 41 1.69 -17.55 -4.13
CA TRP A 41 2.48 -16.36 -4.47
C TRP A 41 2.44 -16.07 -5.98
N ARG A 42 2.60 -17.07 -6.85
CA ARG A 42 2.52 -16.91 -8.31
C ARG A 42 1.18 -16.31 -8.76
N GLY A 43 0.09 -16.62 -8.06
CA GLY A 43 -1.23 -16.05 -8.32
C GLY A 43 -1.47 -14.66 -7.68
N SER A 44 -0.50 -14.13 -6.94
CA SER A 44 -0.66 -12.88 -6.19
C SER A 44 -0.30 -11.64 -7.01
N PRO A 45 -0.81 -10.46 -6.64
CA PRO A 45 -0.37 -9.18 -7.18
C PRO A 45 1.15 -8.94 -7.12
N HIS A 46 1.86 -9.45 -6.12
CA HIS A 46 3.31 -9.26 -5.97
C HIS A 46 4.14 -10.05 -6.99
N ALA A 47 3.62 -11.15 -7.52
CA ALA A 47 4.23 -11.90 -8.60
C ALA A 47 3.76 -11.45 -9.99
N ASN A 48 2.80 -10.51 -10.07
CA ASN A 48 2.18 -10.11 -11.32
C ASN A 48 3.01 -9.03 -12.02
N ILE A 49 4.16 -9.43 -12.55
CA ILE A 49 5.14 -8.58 -13.22
C ILE A 49 4.65 -7.94 -14.52
N THR A 50 3.43 -8.21 -14.98
CA THR A 50 2.84 -7.54 -16.15
C THR A 50 2.07 -6.28 -15.80
N ARG A 51 1.94 -5.95 -14.51
CA ARG A 51 1.19 -4.79 -14.03
C ARG A 51 2.04 -3.53 -14.00
N GLU A 52 1.35 -2.40 -14.05
CA GLU A 52 1.94 -1.05 -14.01
C GLU A 52 2.97 -0.88 -12.88
N ALA A 53 2.70 -1.46 -11.71
CA ALA A 53 3.63 -1.41 -10.58
C ALA A 53 5.04 -1.96 -10.92
N PHE A 54 5.20 -2.82 -11.91
CA PHE A 54 6.52 -3.36 -12.29
C PHE A 54 6.99 -2.91 -13.66
N ARG A 55 6.11 -2.28 -14.45
CA ARG A 55 6.32 -1.99 -15.88
C ARG A 55 6.26 -0.51 -16.22
N HIS A 56 6.00 0.37 -15.24
CA HIS A 56 5.96 1.83 -15.42
C HIS A 56 7.17 2.37 -16.20
N TRP A 57 8.35 1.83 -15.94
CA TRP A 57 9.62 2.29 -16.51
C TRP A 57 10.01 1.63 -17.83
N ASP A 58 9.16 0.80 -18.43
CA ASP A 58 9.48 0.08 -19.68
C ASP A 58 9.80 0.99 -20.87
N ASN A 59 9.23 2.20 -20.83
CA ASN A 59 9.34 3.20 -21.89
C ASN A 59 10.32 4.34 -21.54
N GLU A 60 10.97 4.28 -20.37
CA GLU A 60 12.04 5.21 -20.01
C GLU A 60 13.31 4.90 -20.81
N ASP A 61 14.16 5.90 -21.01
CA ASP A 61 15.36 5.77 -21.85
C ASP A 61 16.32 4.66 -21.37
N ASP A 62 16.52 4.53 -20.06
CA ASP A 62 17.36 3.50 -19.46
C ASP A 62 16.61 2.19 -19.16
N LYS A 63 15.27 2.23 -19.20
CA LYS A 63 14.38 1.11 -18.85
C LYS A 63 14.65 0.56 -17.46
N MET A 64 15.01 1.42 -16.52
CA MET A 64 15.33 1.04 -15.15
C MET A 64 14.33 1.63 -14.16
N ILE A 65 14.07 0.89 -13.09
CA ILE A 65 13.36 1.40 -11.92
C ILE A 65 14.33 2.33 -11.18
N PRO A 66 14.01 3.63 -11.00
CA PRO A 66 14.85 4.55 -10.24
C PRO A 66 15.01 4.12 -8.78
N GLU A 67 16.08 4.59 -8.15
CA GLU A 67 16.45 4.31 -6.75
C GLU A 67 15.24 4.56 -5.82
N VAL A 68 14.63 5.73 -5.95
CA VAL A 68 13.50 6.19 -5.12
C VAL A 68 12.22 5.36 -5.26
N CYS A 69 12.13 4.52 -6.30
CA CYS A 69 10.99 3.64 -6.56
C CYS A 69 11.34 2.17 -6.31
N SER A 70 12.61 1.79 -6.41
CA SER A 70 13.04 0.40 -6.40
C SER A 70 12.74 -0.33 -5.10
N LYS A 71 12.71 0.38 -3.95
CA LYS A 71 12.39 -0.17 -2.63
C LYS A 71 11.10 -1.01 -2.63
N CYS A 72 10.05 -0.49 -3.27
CA CYS A 72 8.71 -1.11 -3.25
C CYS A 72 8.35 -1.83 -4.55
N HIS A 73 9.13 -1.60 -5.61
CA HIS A 73 8.81 -2.05 -6.97
C HIS A 73 9.76 -3.13 -7.50
N SER A 74 10.70 -3.62 -6.68
CA SER A 74 11.53 -4.77 -7.03
C SER A 74 12.02 -5.51 -5.79
N THR A 75 12.25 -6.82 -5.90
CA THR A 75 12.91 -7.60 -4.84
C THR A 75 14.32 -7.07 -4.58
N ALA A 76 15.09 -6.79 -5.62
CA ALA A 76 16.47 -6.33 -5.49
C ALA A 76 16.54 -4.96 -4.80
N GLY A 77 15.69 -4.00 -5.18
CA GLY A 77 15.63 -2.71 -4.49
C GLY A 77 15.17 -2.78 -3.04
N PHE A 78 14.34 -3.76 -2.67
CA PHE A 78 14.04 -3.99 -1.26
C PHE A 78 15.24 -4.58 -0.50
N MET A 79 15.98 -5.51 -1.11
CA MET A 79 17.20 -6.08 -0.51
C MET A 79 18.28 -5.02 -0.32
N ASP A 80 18.47 -4.14 -1.30
CA ASP A 80 19.35 -2.97 -1.23
C ASP A 80 18.90 -2.04 -0.09
N TYR A 81 17.62 -1.67 -0.04
CA TYR A 81 17.10 -0.84 1.07
C TYR A 81 17.37 -1.45 2.45
N LEU A 82 17.30 -2.77 2.58
CA LEU A 82 17.60 -3.48 3.83
C LEU A 82 19.10 -3.61 4.12
N GLY A 83 19.99 -3.39 3.14
CA GLY A 83 21.40 -3.77 3.19
C GLY A 83 21.60 -5.29 3.21
N ALA A 84 20.59 -6.05 2.76
CA ALA A 84 20.59 -7.51 2.79
C ALA A 84 21.45 -8.13 1.67
N ASP A 85 21.81 -7.35 0.66
CA ASP A 85 22.78 -7.69 -0.39
C ASP A 85 24.20 -7.18 -0.09
N GLY A 86 24.39 -6.51 1.07
CA GLY A 86 25.66 -5.91 1.49
C GLY A 86 25.77 -4.41 1.24
N SER A 87 24.75 -3.76 0.68
CA SER A 87 24.68 -2.30 0.54
C SER A 87 24.43 -1.59 1.89
N ALA A 88 24.41 -0.26 1.87
CA ALA A 88 24.10 0.54 3.04
C ALA A 88 22.59 0.54 3.33
N ALA A 89 22.21 0.01 4.50
CA ALA A 89 20.80 -0.03 4.91
C ALA A 89 20.15 1.37 5.03
N GLY A 90 18.87 1.44 4.72
CA GLY A 90 18.03 2.64 4.83
C GLY A 90 17.95 3.48 3.56
N THR A 91 18.70 3.13 2.50
CA THR A 91 18.63 3.77 1.19
C THR A 91 18.71 2.73 0.09
N VAL A 92 18.17 3.05 -1.08
CA VAL A 92 18.49 2.33 -2.32
C VAL A 92 19.56 3.14 -3.02
N ASP A 93 20.71 2.55 -3.33
CA ASP A 93 21.85 3.27 -3.89
C ASP A 93 21.99 3.08 -5.41
N THR A 94 21.20 2.18 -6.00
CA THR A 94 21.23 1.91 -7.43
C THR A 94 19.86 1.65 -8.06
N LYS A 95 19.79 1.87 -9.37
CA LYS A 95 18.60 1.53 -10.16
C LYS A 95 18.50 0.02 -10.37
N HIS A 96 17.27 -0.48 -10.44
CA HIS A 96 17.01 -1.91 -10.59
C HIS A 96 16.28 -2.23 -11.88
N SER A 97 16.59 -3.37 -12.50
CA SER A 97 15.96 -3.76 -13.76
C SER A 97 14.51 -4.24 -13.53
N PRO A 98 13.53 -3.78 -14.33
CA PRO A 98 12.17 -4.32 -14.35
C PRO A 98 12.03 -5.53 -15.29
N ASP A 99 13.11 -6.03 -15.91
CA ASP A 99 13.06 -7.11 -16.91
C ASP A 99 12.52 -8.41 -16.31
N PRO A 100 11.39 -8.97 -16.81
CA PRO A 100 10.79 -10.18 -16.28
C PRO A 100 11.69 -11.41 -16.35
N ALA A 101 12.74 -11.40 -17.18
CA ALA A 101 13.73 -12.48 -17.24
C ALA A 101 14.58 -12.57 -15.96
N VAL A 102 14.73 -11.45 -15.23
CA VAL A 102 15.61 -11.35 -14.04
C VAL A 102 14.93 -10.74 -12.81
N ALA A 103 13.75 -10.12 -12.96
CA ALA A 103 13.02 -9.42 -11.91
C ALA A 103 11.65 -10.07 -11.63
N PRO A 104 11.54 -10.94 -10.61
CA PRO A 104 10.30 -11.68 -10.30
C PRO A 104 9.26 -10.84 -9.51
N GLY A 105 9.24 -9.52 -9.67
CA GLY A 105 8.41 -8.63 -8.85
C GLY A 105 8.88 -8.60 -7.40
N ILE A 106 7.95 -8.79 -6.44
CA ILE A 106 8.24 -8.96 -5.01
C ILE A 106 8.21 -10.46 -4.67
N ALA A 107 9.38 -11.10 -4.72
CA ALA A 107 9.58 -12.53 -4.55
C ALA A 107 9.89 -12.93 -3.10
N CYS A 108 9.98 -14.24 -2.86
CA CYS A 108 10.15 -14.83 -1.53
C CYS A 108 11.27 -14.16 -0.72
N MET A 109 12.42 -13.89 -1.36
CA MET A 109 13.60 -13.34 -0.69
C MET A 109 13.41 -11.92 -0.18
N ALA A 110 12.46 -11.14 -0.73
CA ALA A 110 12.13 -9.83 -0.18
C ALA A 110 11.71 -9.95 1.30
N CYS A 111 10.91 -10.97 1.64
CA CYS A 111 10.42 -11.17 3.01
C CYS A 111 11.18 -12.24 3.80
N HIS A 112 11.81 -13.20 3.12
CA HIS A 112 12.41 -14.40 3.71
C HIS A 112 13.94 -14.39 3.69
N ASN A 113 14.55 -13.30 4.18
CA ASN A 113 15.99 -13.20 4.44
C ASN A 113 16.26 -12.83 5.91
N ASP A 114 17.51 -12.94 6.36
CA ASP A 114 17.86 -12.76 7.78
C ASP A 114 17.64 -11.32 8.27
N VAL A 115 17.86 -10.32 7.41
CA VAL A 115 17.62 -8.91 7.75
C VAL A 115 16.12 -8.63 7.87
N ALA A 116 15.33 -8.98 6.86
CA ALA A 116 13.88 -8.78 6.85
C ALA A 116 13.18 -9.51 8.00
N ARG A 117 13.68 -10.68 8.43
CA ARG A 117 13.17 -11.42 9.58
C ARG A 117 13.45 -10.77 10.92
N SER A 118 14.49 -9.95 10.99
CA SER A 118 14.97 -9.31 12.21
C SER A 118 14.54 -7.85 12.34
N MET A 119 13.77 -7.33 11.37
CA MET A 119 13.23 -5.98 11.41
C MET A 119 12.36 -5.79 12.67
N SER A 120 12.63 -4.71 13.38
CA SER A 120 11.94 -4.32 14.61
C SER A 120 11.53 -2.84 14.61
N VAL A 121 11.90 -2.08 13.57
CA VAL A 121 11.61 -0.66 13.44
C VAL A 121 11.17 -0.37 12.01
N VAL A 122 10.20 0.54 11.85
CA VAL A 122 9.77 1.09 10.57
C VAL A 122 9.84 2.61 10.66
N THR A 123 10.57 3.23 9.72
CA THR A 123 10.62 4.69 9.56
C THR A 123 9.56 5.13 8.55
N PHE A 124 8.67 6.02 8.98
CA PHE A 124 7.60 6.59 8.15
C PHE A 124 8.08 7.85 7.41
N PRO A 125 7.37 8.30 6.35
CA PRO A 125 7.74 9.51 5.60
C PRO A 125 7.83 10.80 6.45
N SER A 126 7.17 10.84 7.60
CA SER A 126 7.27 11.93 8.58
C SER A 126 8.61 11.96 9.33
N GLY A 127 9.43 10.93 9.19
CA GLY A 127 10.65 10.72 9.98
C GLY A 127 10.39 10.01 11.32
N VAL A 128 9.14 9.75 11.68
CA VAL A 128 8.80 8.98 12.89
C VAL A 128 9.23 7.53 12.71
N GLU A 129 9.91 6.99 13.72
CA GLU A 129 10.23 5.58 13.83
C GLU A 129 9.26 4.89 14.78
N GLN A 130 8.70 3.75 14.34
CA GLN A 130 7.83 2.92 15.16
C GLN A 130 8.46 1.57 15.40
N GLU A 131 8.47 1.14 16.67
CA GLU A 131 8.86 -0.22 17.03
C GLU A 131 7.76 -1.20 16.63
N VAL A 132 8.11 -2.13 15.74
CA VAL A 132 7.22 -3.18 15.22
C VAL A 132 7.90 -4.52 15.43
N LEU A 133 7.72 -5.11 16.61
CA LEU A 133 8.33 -6.39 17.01
C LEU A 133 7.61 -7.62 16.42
N THR A 134 6.94 -7.43 15.28
CA THR A 134 6.12 -8.44 14.61
C THR A 134 6.54 -8.57 13.14
N PRO A 135 6.14 -9.67 12.46
CA PRO A 135 6.32 -9.84 11.02
C PRO A 135 5.84 -8.68 10.13
N ASP A 136 4.96 -7.81 10.63
CA ASP A 136 4.34 -6.74 9.85
C ASP A 136 5.32 -5.65 9.44
N ALA A 137 6.45 -5.50 10.15
CA ALA A 137 7.48 -4.51 9.83
C ALA A 137 7.85 -4.54 8.35
N ARG A 138 8.00 -5.75 7.78
CA ARG A 138 8.30 -5.98 6.36
C ARG A 138 7.23 -5.43 5.42
N CYS A 139 5.95 -5.58 5.78
CA CYS A 139 4.83 -5.07 4.99
C CYS A 139 4.78 -3.55 5.07
N MET A 140 4.94 -3.01 6.27
CA MET A 140 4.84 -1.59 6.58
C MET A 140 5.93 -0.76 5.90
N THR A 141 7.12 -1.32 5.63
CA THR A 141 8.18 -0.61 4.92
C THR A 141 7.80 -0.13 3.51
N CYS A 142 6.94 -0.91 2.84
CA CYS A 142 6.42 -0.56 1.51
C CYS A 142 5.01 0.06 1.60
N HIS A 143 4.18 -0.44 2.51
CA HIS A 143 2.80 0.01 2.73
C HIS A 143 2.67 1.17 3.72
N GLY A 144 3.76 1.90 3.98
CA GLY A 144 3.81 3.10 4.83
C GLY A 144 3.58 4.42 4.08
N GLY A 145 3.37 4.38 2.76
CA GLY A 145 3.30 5.58 1.93
C GLY A 145 4.67 6.20 1.64
N ARG A 146 4.66 7.36 0.98
CA ARG A 146 5.85 8.13 0.55
C ARG A 146 5.79 9.61 0.90
N ALA A 147 4.70 10.07 1.51
CA ALA A 147 4.55 11.42 2.01
C ALA A 147 3.71 11.42 3.29
N SER A 148 3.76 12.52 4.02
CA SER A 148 3.10 12.78 5.30
C SER A 148 2.74 14.27 5.39
N THR A 149 2.19 14.71 6.53
CA THR A 149 2.09 16.14 6.89
C THR A 149 3.37 16.93 6.57
N VAL A 150 4.54 16.34 6.82
CA VAL A 150 5.85 17.01 6.65
C VAL A 150 6.05 17.45 5.21
N GLN A 151 5.83 16.56 4.24
CA GLN A 151 6.05 16.89 2.83
C GLN A 151 5.04 17.91 2.30
N VAL A 152 3.81 17.94 2.85
CA VAL A 152 2.83 19.00 2.55
C VAL A 152 3.33 20.35 3.06
N GLY A 153 3.81 20.42 4.30
CA GLY A 153 4.36 21.64 4.88
C GLY A 153 5.62 22.12 4.15
N GLU A 154 6.52 21.21 3.77
CA GLU A 154 7.70 21.53 2.97
C GLU A 154 7.32 22.12 1.61
N GLU A 155 6.33 21.55 0.93
CA GLU A 155 5.88 22.04 -0.38
C GLU A 155 5.28 23.45 -0.29
N ILE A 156 4.48 23.71 0.75
CA ILE A 156 3.94 25.05 1.04
C ILE A 156 5.06 26.03 1.36
N ALA A 157 6.04 25.63 2.18
CA ALA A 157 7.15 26.48 2.57
C ALA A 157 8.03 26.87 1.38
N LYS A 158 8.30 25.93 0.44
CA LYS A 158 9.07 26.18 -0.79
C LYS A 158 8.47 27.29 -1.65
N ALA A 159 7.14 27.38 -1.71
CA ALA A 159 6.43 28.40 -2.48
C ALA A 159 6.56 29.83 -1.91
N GLY A 160 7.37 30.01 -0.87
CA GLY A 160 7.69 31.32 -0.31
C GLY A 160 6.70 31.77 0.75
N ALA A 161 6.40 30.88 1.72
CA ALA A 161 5.70 31.14 3.00
C ALA A 161 4.77 32.38 2.98
N SER A 162 3.86 32.45 2.01
CA SER A 162 2.84 33.48 2.03
C SER A 162 1.99 33.20 3.26
N PRO A 163 1.81 34.17 4.18
CA PRO A 163 0.89 33.97 5.31
C PRO A 163 -0.56 33.84 4.84
N ASP A 164 -0.83 34.13 3.57
CA ASP A 164 -2.14 33.95 2.96
C ASP A 164 -2.30 32.52 2.43
N GLU A 165 -3.07 31.73 3.17
CA GLU A 165 -3.47 30.35 2.87
C GLU A 165 -4.33 30.22 1.61
N ASP A 166 -4.86 31.35 1.11
CA ASP A 166 -5.86 31.40 0.05
C ASP A 166 -5.33 32.00 -1.26
N THR A 167 -4.08 32.47 -1.28
CA THR A 167 -3.43 32.95 -2.51
C THR A 167 -2.86 31.79 -3.32
N PRO A 168 -3.26 31.62 -4.61
CA PRO A 168 -2.67 30.61 -5.49
C PRO A 168 -1.19 30.84 -5.76
N SER A 169 -0.42 29.74 -5.84
CA SER A 169 0.98 29.78 -6.24
C SER A 169 1.29 28.65 -7.23
N ALA A 170 1.91 29.00 -8.35
CA ALA A 170 2.37 28.04 -9.35
C ALA A 170 3.56 27.18 -8.87
N GLU A 171 4.20 27.56 -7.75
CA GLU A 171 5.30 26.83 -7.12
C GLU A 171 4.79 25.67 -6.23
N ILE A 172 3.50 25.65 -5.89
CA ILE A 172 2.92 24.57 -5.08
C ILE A 172 2.53 23.41 -6.00
N GLY A 173 3.18 22.26 -5.83
CA GLY A 173 2.79 21.01 -6.47
C GLY A 173 1.85 20.15 -5.63
N PHE A 174 1.12 19.24 -6.29
CA PHE A 174 0.34 18.23 -5.58
C PHE A 174 1.27 17.20 -4.91
N VAL A 175 1.08 16.98 -3.61
CA VAL A 175 1.78 15.96 -2.83
C VAL A 175 0.96 14.68 -2.82
N ASN A 176 1.58 13.53 -3.11
CA ASN A 176 0.90 12.24 -3.17
C ASN A 176 1.45 11.29 -2.09
N ILE A 177 0.58 10.80 -1.21
CA ILE A 177 0.94 9.77 -0.21
C ILE A 177 1.47 8.48 -0.85
N HIS A 178 1.15 8.24 -2.12
CA HIS A 178 1.52 7.02 -2.85
C HIS A 178 0.85 5.75 -2.29
N TYR A 179 0.63 4.77 -3.15
CA TYR A 179 -0.50 3.84 -3.03
C TYR A 179 -0.47 2.88 -1.84
N ARG A 180 -1.67 2.50 -1.36
CA ARG A 180 -1.87 1.46 -0.34
C ARG A 180 -1.05 1.70 0.93
N ALA A 181 -1.11 2.92 1.45
CA ALA A 181 -0.39 3.37 2.64
C ALA A 181 -1.05 2.89 3.94
N SER A 182 -1.46 1.62 4.01
CA SER A 182 -2.25 1.07 5.11
C SER A 182 -1.54 1.12 6.46
N ALA A 183 -0.20 1.11 6.49
CA ALA A 183 0.55 1.27 7.72
C ALA A 183 0.45 2.70 8.26
N ALA A 184 0.55 3.71 7.38
CA ALA A 184 0.38 5.10 7.77
C ALA A 184 -1.04 5.36 8.27
N SER A 185 -2.04 4.82 7.59
CA SER A 185 -3.42 4.79 8.05
C SER A 185 -3.56 4.19 9.45
N ARG A 186 -3.00 2.99 9.65
CA ARG A 186 -3.14 2.23 10.90
C ARG A 186 -2.51 2.94 12.09
N PHE A 187 -1.33 3.53 11.92
CA PHE A 187 -0.69 4.31 12.99
C PHE A 187 -1.26 5.73 13.12
N GLY A 188 -1.97 6.22 12.10
CA GLY A 188 -2.70 7.49 12.13
C GLY A 188 -1.85 8.66 12.62
N GLY A 189 -2.38 9.34 13.65
CA GLY A 189 -1.76 10.48 14.32
C GLY A 189 -0.37 10.25 14.90
N GLU A 190 0.03 8.99 15.13
CA GLU A 190 1.37 8.70 15.65
C GLU A 190 2.47 8.83 14.60
N VAL A 191 2.13 8.75 13.31
CA VAL A 191 3.10 8.83 12.20
C VAL A 191 2.77 9.93 11.21
N HIS A 192 1.73 10.71 11.47
CA HIS A 192 1.32 11.88 10.68
C HIS A 192 1.12 11.57 9.19
N GLY A 193 0.50 10.42 8.90
CA GLY A 193 0.30 9.93 7.54
C GLY A 193 -0.60 10.84 6.70
N GLY A 194 -1.67 11.38 7.29
CA GLY A 194 -2.47 12.47 6.71
C GLY A 194 -1.87 13.85 7.00
N TYR A 195 -2.45 14.89 6.42
CA TYR A 195 -2.24 16.27 6.85
C TYR A 195 -3.09 16.57 8.08
N GLU A 196 -2.44 16.90 9.19
CA GLU A 196 -3.07 17.15 10.48
C GLU A 196 -3.12 18.65 10.77
N TYR A 197 -4.32 19.17 11.05
CA TYR A 197 -4.55 20.59 11.28
C TYR A 197 -4.17 21.02 12.69
N ASP A 198 -3.58 22.22 12.81
CA ASP A 198 -3.12 22.77 14.08
C ASP A 198 -4.23 22.83 15.14
N GLY A 199 -3.89 22.41 16.37
CA GLY A 199 -4.80 22.44 17.51
C GLY A 199 -5.87 21.34 17.50
N LYS A 200 -5.80 20.38 16.56
CA LYS A 200 -6.66 19.20 16.52
C LYS A 200 -5.91 17.97 17.00
N GLU A 201 -6.64 17.06 17.66
CA GLU A 201 -6.13 15.73 18.00
C GLU A 201 -6.59 14.73 16.94
N TYR A 202 -5.72 13.78 16.63
CA TYR A 202 -5.95 12.75 15.64
C TYR A 202 -5.74 11.36 16.23
N ALA A 203 -6.60 10.42 15.84
CA ALA A 203 -6.54 9.03 16.27
C ALA A 203 -5.18 8.41 15.88
N GLY A 204 -4.45 7.94 16.89
CA GLY A 204 -3.17 7.25 16.73
C GLY A 204 -3.33 5.80 16.26
N TYR A 205 -2.52 4.90 16.79
CA TYR A 205 -2.53 3.48 16.41
C TYR A 205 -3.90 2.84 16.63
N TYR A 206 -4.45 2.30 15.55
CA TYR A 206 -5.70 1.55 15.58
C TYR A 206 -5.44 0.10 16.02
N PHE A 207 -5.79 -0.16 17.27
CA PHE A 207 -5.94 -1.50 17.82
C PHE A 207 -7.32 -2.05 17.48
N HIS A 208 -7.39 -3.12 16.69
CA HIS A 208 -8.66 -3.76 16.33
C HIS A 208 -9.20 -4.58 17.51
N ASP A 209 -8.53 -5.68 17.88
CA ASP A 209 -8.85 -6.50 19.05
C ASP A 209 -7.65 -7.37 19.48
N GLN A 210 -7.87 -8.26 20.45
CA GLN A 210 -6.81 -9.12 21.01
C GLN A 210 -6.38 -10.30 20.12
N VAL A 211 -7.17 -10.68 19.13
CA VAL A 211 -6.96 -11.84 18.24
C VAL A 211 -6.61 -11.46 16.80
N SER A 212 -6.86 -10.22 16.40
CA SER A 212 -6.63 -9.66 15.08
C SER A 212 -5.73 -8.43 15.20
N GLN A 213 -4.44 -8.65 15.41
CA GLN A 213 -3.47 -7.58 15.65
C GLN A 213 -2.51 -7.39 14.48
N LEU A 214 -2.27 -8.41 13.69
CA LEU A 214 -1.28 -8.37 12.62
C LEU A 214 -1.93 -8.15 11.27
N CYS A 215 -1.18 -7.54 10.35
CA CYS A 215 -1.57 -7.50 8.93
C CYS A 215 -1.90 -8.92 8.44
N THR A 216 -1.12 -9.91 8.88
CA THR A 216 -1.29 -11.32 8.49
C THR A 216 -2.44 -12.04 9.18
N ASP A 217 -3.06 -11.47 10.21
CA ASP A 217 -4.28 -12.03 10.79
C ASP A 217 -5.44 -11.84 9.81
N CYS A 218 -5.54 -10.65 9.19
CA CYS A 218 -6.57 -10.31 8.22
C CYS A 218 -6.20 -10.61 6.76
N HIS A 219 -4.91 -10.53 6.40
CA HIS A 219 -4.44 -10.72 5.02
C HIS A 219 -3.68 -12.02 4.84
N SER A 220 -3.88 -12.68 3.70
CA SER A 220 -3.03 -13.79 3.29
C SER A 220 -1.68 -13.24 2.79
N PRO A 221 -0.53 -13.60 3.40
CA PRO A 221 0.77 -13.06 3.00
C PRO A 221 1.20 -13.50 1.61
N HIS A 222 0.72 -14.66 1.14
CA HIS A 222 1.08 -15.21 -0.17
C HIS A 222 0.01 -14.98 -1.24
N LYS A 223 -1.28 -14.83 -0.88
CA LYS A 223 -2.34 -14.52 -1.87
C LYS A 223 -2.63 -13.03 -1.99
N LEU A 224 -2.29 -12.25 -0.96
CA LEU A 224 -2.60 -10.81 -0.82
C LEU A 224 -4.10 -10.52 -0.90
N GLN A 225 -4.89 -11.45 -0.36
CA GLN A 225 -6.33 -11.36 -0.26
C GLN A 225 -6.74 -11.25 1.20
N VAL A 226 -7.82 -10.52 1.47
CA VAL A 226 -8.43 -10.43 2.80
C VAL A 226 -9.14 -11.74 3.11
N LYS A 227 -8.96 -12.27 4.32
CA LYS A 227 -9.59 -13.50 4.81
C LYS A 227 -11.00 -13.22 5.33
N VAL A 228 -11.93 -12.87 4.44
CA VAL A 228 -13.29 -12.40 4.81
C VAL A 228 -14.01 -13.31 5.83
N ALA A 229 -13.85 -14.64 5.69
CA ALA A 229 -14.47 -15.61 6.59
C ALA A 229 -14.12 -15.41 8.08
N THR A 230 -12.90 -14.94 8.41
CA THR A 230 -12.50 -14.74 9.82
C THR A 230 -13.27 -13.62 10.49
N CYS A 231 -13.79 -12.66 9.73
CA CYS A 231 -14.56 -11.54 10.27
C CYS A 231 -15.95 -11.98 10.75
N THR A 232 -16.49 -13.07 10.22
CA THR A 232 -17.85 -13.57 10.54
C THR A 232 -18.00 -14.08 11.97
N GLU A 233 -16.89 -14.30 12.67
CA GLU A 233 -16.87 -14.72 14.08
C GLU A 233 -17.43 -13.64 15.01
N CYS A 234 -17.23 -12.35 14.66
CA CYS A 234 -17.64 -11.21 15.47
C CYS A 234 -18.62 -10.27 14.73
N HIS A 235 -18.50 -10.15 13.41
CA HIS A 235 -19.31 -9.25 12.60
C HIS A 235 -20.41 -10.02 11.87
N THR A 236 -21.60 -10.04 12.49
CA THR A 236 -22.76 -10.81 12.01
C THR A 236 -23.30 -10.38 10.66
N GLU A 237 -23.00 -9.15 10.25
CA GLU A 237 -23.32 -8.55 8.96
C GLU A 237 -22.42 -9.02 7.82
N VAL A 238 -21.27 -9.64 8.13
CA VAL A 238 -20.32 -10.12 7.13
C VAL A 238 -20.74 -11.48 6.60
N VAL A 239 -20.63 -11.63 5.29
CA VAL A 239 -20.87 -12.86 4.54
C VAL A 239 -19.53 -13.39 4.06
N ALA A 240 -19.17 -14.62 4.47
CA ALA A 240 -17.82 -15.17 4.37
C ALA A 240 -17.21 -15.18 2.94
N ASP A 241 -18.04 -15.34 1.92
CA ASP A 241 -17.67 -15.38 0.50
C ASP A 241 -17.94 -14.06 -0.24
N ASP A 242 -18.41 -13.01 0.46
CA ASP A 242 -18.62 -11.67 -0.09
C ASP A 242 -17.75 -10.63 0.61
N LYS A 243 -16.66 -10.23 -0.04
CA LYS A 243 -15.79 -9.16 0.46
C LYS A 243 -16.51 -7.82 0.63
N GLN A 244 -17.56 -7.54 -0.13
CA GLN A 244 -18.28 -6.27 -0.04
C GLN A 244 -19.07 -6.14 1.26
N SER A 245 -19.49 -7.27 1.84
CA SER A 245 -20.17 -7.29 3.15
C SER A 245 -19.33 -6.69 4.29
N LEU A 246 -18.00 -6.63 4.17
CA LEU A 246 -17.14 -5.91 5.13
C LEU A 246 -17.51 -4.43 5.28
N ARG A 247 -18.09 -3.83 4.23
CA ARG A 247 -18.53 -2.42 4.24
C ARG A 247 -19.77 -2.19 5.09
N LEU A 248 -20.49 -3.26 5.45
CA LEU A 248 -21.64 -3.20 6.35
C LEU A 248 -21.21 -3.12 7.81
N ILE A 249 -19.92 -3.35 8.12
CA ILE A 249 -19.40 -3.35 9.48
C ILE A 249 -19.61 -1.99 10.13
N ARG A 250 -20.18 -2.04 11.32
CA ARG A 250 -20.48 -0.87 12.14
C ARG A 250 -19.53 -0.80 13.33
N THR A 251 -18.85 0.33 13.47
CA THR A 251 -18.00 0.62 14.64
C THR A 251 -18.69 1.55 15.64
N SER A 252 -19.75 2.24 15.21
CA SER A 252 -20.50 3.21 16.01
C SER A 252 -21.94 3.39 15.51
N LYS A 253 -22.77 4.05 16.32
CA LYS A 253 -24.11 4.54 15.93
C LYS A 253 -24.14 6.05 15.64
N VAL A 254 -23.00 6.72 15.77
CA VAL A 254 -22.85 8.14 15.45
C VAL A 254 -22.97 8.30 13.94
N ASP A 255 -23.77 9.28 13.55
CA ASP A 255 -23.96 9.76 12.18
C ASP A 255 -22.85 10.78 11.89
N PHE A 256 -21.78 10.32 11.22
CA PHE A 256 -20.59 11.12 10.98
C PHE A 256 -20.73 11.99 9.72
N ASP A 257 -21.50 11.53 8.73
CA ASP A 257 -21.76 12.26 7.49
C ASP A 257 -23.01 13.16 7.51
N GLY A 258 -23.84 13.05 8.57
CA GLY A 258 -25.00 13.89 8.83
C GLY A 258 -26.24 13.55 7.99
N ASN A 259 -26.32 12.35 7.40
CA ASN A 259 -27.42 11.96 6.52
C ASN A 259 -28.65 11.37 7.27
N GLY A 260 -28.52 11.12 8.58
CA GLY A 260 -29.56 10.56 9.44
C GLY A 260 -29.69 9.03 9.41
N ASP A 261 -28.86 8.31 8.66
CA ASP A 261 -28.86 6.85 8.56
C ASP A 261 -27.98 6.19 9.63
N ALA A 262 -28.56 6.03 10.81
CA ALA A 262 -27.92 5.26 11.87
C ALA A 262 -27.89 3.73 11.64
N LYS A 263 -28.00 3.22 10.40
CA LYS A 263 -27.91 1.78 10.08
C LYS A 263 -26.74 1.41 9.18
N GLU A 264 -26.08 2.36 8.55
CA GLU A 264 -24.99 2.06 7.65
C GLU A 264 -23.68 1.71 8.36
N GLY A 265 -22.76 1.12 7.60
CA GLY A 265 -21.41 0.80 8.04
C GLY A 265 -20.49 2.01 7.94
N VAL A 266 -19.39 1.99 8.69
CA VAL A 266 -18.43 3.11 8.74
C VAL A 266 -17.78 3.41 7.39
N TYR A 267 -17.76 2.43 6.48
CA TYR A 267 -17.35 2.65 5.09
C TYR A 267 -18.21 3.70 4.38
N ALA A 268 -19.52 3.68 4.59
CA ALA A 268 -20.44 4.54 3.89
C ALA A 268 -20.35 5.99 4.40
N GLU A 269 -20.21 6.16 5.73
CA GLU A 269 -19.87 7.42 6.40
C GLU A 269 -18.60 8.05 5.80
N ILE A 270 -17.50 7.28 5.73
CA ILE A 270 -16.22 7.73 5.14
C ILE A 270 -16.39 8.08 3.66
N LYS A 271 -17.15 7.27 2.91
CA LYS A 271 -17.36 7.49 1.47
C LYS A 271 -18.15 8.78 1.21
N ALA A 272 -19.18 9.04 2.00
CA ALA A 272 -19.99 10.26 1.88
C ALA A 272 -19.17 11.51 2.21
N LEU A 273 -18.40 11.49 3.31
CA LEU A 273 -17.48 12.57 3.63
C LEU A 273 -16.36 12.73 2.59
N HIS A 274 -15.86 11.64 2.01
CA HIS A 274 -14.85 11.68 0.94
C HIS A 274 -15.38 12.36 -0.32
N ALA A 275 -16.62 12.04 -0.73
CA ALA A 275 -17.30 12.74 -1.83
C ALA A 275 -17.54 14.22 -1.51
N ARG A 276 -18.00 14.53 -0.28
CA ARG A 276 -18.22 15.91 0.17
C ARG A 276 -16.93 16.73 0.20
N LEU A 277 -15.80 16.12 0.57
CA LEU A 277 -14.49 16.76 0.50
C LEU A 277 -14.10 17.08 -0.94
N LEU A 278 -14.39 16.19 -1.90
CA LEU A 278 -14.15 16.51 -3.32
C LEU A 278 -15.00 17.71 -3.76
N ASP A 279 -16.27 17.77 -3.37
CA ASP A 279 -17.12 18.92 -3.66
C ASP A 279 -16.59 20.21 -3.03
N ALA A 280 -16.05 20.14 -1.80
CA ALA A 280 -15.42 21.29 -1.14
C ALA A 280 -14.15 21.73 -1.88
N ILE A 281 -13.30 20.80 -2.33
CA ILE A 281 -12.09 21.10 -3.11
C ILE A 281 -12.46 21.80 -4.43
N LYS A 282 -13.49 21.30 -5.13
CA LYS A 282 -14.00 21.87 -6.38
C LYS A 282 -14.59 23.26 -6.17
N GLY A 283 -15.44 23.41 -5.15
CA GLY A 283 -16.09 24.65 -4.78
C GLY A 283 -15.07 25.73 -4.41
N TYR A 284 -14.08 25.38 -3.59
CA TYR A 284 -12.97 26.25 -3.20
C TYR A 284 -12.13 26.67 -4.42
N GLY A 285 -11.77 25.72 -5.28
CA GLY A 285 -11.01 26.00 -6.50
C GLY A 285 -11.69 27.07 -7.36
N LYS A 286 -13.00 26.96 -7.54
CA LYS A 286 -13.79 27.92 -8.33
C LYS A 286 -13.99 29.27 -7.64
N GLN A 287 -14.31 29.27 -6.34
CA GLN A 287 -14.77 30.47 -5.63
C GLN A 287 -13.63 31.29 -5.00
N VAL A 288 -12.55 30.63 -4.60
CA VAL A 288 -11.45 31.23 -3.85
C VAL A 288 -10.18 31.26 -4.69
N ALA A 289 -9.70 30.11 -5.15
CA ALA A 289 -8.49 30.03 -5.98
C ALA A 289 -8.70 30.56 -7.41
N GLY A 290 -9.95 30.77 -7.83
CA GLY A 290 -10.32 31.30 -9.14
C GLY A 290 -10.10 30.36 -10.33
N THR A 291 -9.75 29.09 -10.07
CA THR A 291 -9.50 28.07 -11.10
C THR A 291 -10.24 26.78 -10.74
N ALA A 292 -11.15 26.34 -11.61
CA ALA A 292 -11.87 25.10 -11.44
C ALA A 292 -10.92 23.88 -11.48
N ILE A 293 -11.20 22.90 -10.63
CA ILE A 293 -10.40 21.70 -10.40
C ILE A 293 -11.33 20.50 -10.47
N ALA A 294 -10.85 19.36 -10.95
CA ALA A 294 -11.52 18.09 -10.77
C ALA A 294 -10.51 16.93 -10.61
N TYR A 295 -11.01 15.79 -10.12
CA TYR A 295 -10.21 14.62 -9.79
C TYR A 295 -10.38 13.52 -10.85
N HIS A 296 -9.28 12.86 -11.21
CA HIS A 296 -9.24 11.69 -12.06
C HIS A 296 -8.49 10.55 -11.35
N GLU A 297 -9.15 9.43 -11.09
CA GLU A 297 -8.60 8.34 -10.26
C GLU A 297 -7.39 7.61 -10.87
N ASN A 298 -7.30 7.61 -12.21
CA ASN A 298 -6.39 6.76 -12.99
C ASN A 298 -5.30 7.53 -13.76
N ALA A 299 -5.22 8.86 -13.64
CA ALA A 299 -4.24 9.66 -14.36
C ALA A 299 -3.44 10.52 -13.39
N TYR A 300 -2.12 10.47 -13.49
CA TYR A 300 -1.24 11.33 -12.69
C TYR A 300 -1.25 12.78 -13.22
N PRO A 301 -1.34 13.82 -12.37
CA PRO A 301 -1.25 13.82 -10.91
C PRO A 301 -2.60 13.83 -10.17
N TYR A 302 -3.64 13.23 -10.76
CA TYR A 302 -5.01 13.07 -10.27
C TYR A 302 -5.85 14.33 -10.19
N PHE A 303 -5.25 15.49 -10.00
CA PHE A 303 -5.96 16.76 -10.01
C PHE A 303 -5.58 17.58 -11.24
N PHE A 304 -6.58 17.94 -12.01
CA PHE A 304 -6.44 18.68 -13.26
C PHE A 304 -7.32 19.92 -13.24
N GLN A 305 -6.97 20.89 -14.09
CA GLN A 305 -7.85 22.01 -14.34
C GLN A 305 -9.09 21.52 -15.08
N ASP A 306 -10.25 21.80 -14.51
CA ASP A 306 -11.57 21.56 -15.12
C ASP A 306 -11.88 22.75 -16.04
N GLY A 307 -11.40 22.67 -17.28
CA GLY A 307 -11.40 23.80 -18.21
C GLY A 307 -12.78 24.10 -18.78
N ASP A 308 -13.62 23.08 -18.89
CA ASP A 308 -14.99 23.19 -19.41
C ASP A 308 -16.05 23.40 -18.32
N GLY A 309 -15.69 23.21 -17.05
CA GLY A 309 -16.54 23.42 -15.89
C GLY A 309 -17.56 22.30 -15.69
N SER A 310 -17.32 21.11 -16.25
CA SER A 310 -18.17 19.92 -16.12
C SER A 310 -18.19 19.35 -14.70
N GLY A 311 -17.15 19.64 -13.92
CA GLY A 311 -16.91 19.05 -12.62
C GLY A 311 -16.33 17.64 -12.67
N ALA A 312 -15.93 17.16 -13.85
CA ALA A 312 -15.20 15.91 -14.06
C ALA A 312 -13.96 16.20 -14.92
N ILE A 313 -13.07 15.22 -15.06
CA ILE A 313 -11.93 15.28 -15.97
C ILE A 313 -12.08 14.11 -16.92
N GLU A 314 -12.28 14.39 -18.21
CA GLU A 314 -12.31 13.36 -19.24
C GLU A 314 -10.88 12.98 -19.67
N ASP A 315 -10.70 11.84 -20.35
CA ASP A 315 -9.37 11.35 -20.77
C ASP A 315 -8.55 12.38 -21.57
N ALA A 316 -9.21 13.25 -22.33
CA ALA A 316 -8.56 14.32 -23.09
C ALA A 316 -8.00 15.45 -22.19
N GLU A 317 -8.61 15.68 -21.03
CA GLU A 317 -8.17 16.65 -20.01
C GLU A 317 -7.22 16.02 -19.00
N ALA A 318 -7.25 14.69 -18.85
CA ALA A 318 -6.42 13.89 -17.94
C ALA A 318 -4.95 13.75 -18.40
N VAL A 319 -4.36 14.82 -18.93
CA VAL A 319 -3.00 14.87 -19.46
C VAL A 319 -2.11 15.76 -18.59
N PHE A 320 -0.86 15.36 -18.38
CA PHE A 320 0.07 16.06 -17.48
C PHE A 320 0.19 17.59 -17.72
N PRO A 321 0.18 18.10 -18.97
CA PRO A 321 0.16 19.54 -19.21
C PRO A 321 -1.03 20.29 -18.59
N ASN A 322 -2.19 19.63 -18.45
CA ASN A 322 -3.42 20.18 -17.87
C ASN A 322 -3.53 19.93 -16.35
N ARG A 323 -2.46 19.47 -15.70
CA ARG A 323 -2.44 19.33 -14.23
C ARG A 323 -2.83 20.65 -13.55
N TYR A 324 -3.50 20.55 -12.41
CA TYR A 324 -3.87 21.72 -11.63
C TYR A 324 -2.62 22.45 -11.09
N GLN A 325 -2.55 23.76 -11.29
CA GLN A 325 -1.38 24.61 -10.95
C GLN A 325 -1.75 25.82 -10.09
N SER A 326 -3.03 26.04 -9.82
CA SER A 326 -3.52 27.17 -9.00
C SER A 326 -3.68 26.78 -7.54
N TRP A 327 -2.79 25.92 -7.03
CA TRP A 327 -2.87 25.44 -5.66
C TRP A 327 -2.65 26.59 -4.68
N THR A 328 -3.50 26.66 -3.67
CA THR A 328 -3.24 27.44 -2.45
C THR A 328 -2.73 26.50 -1.35
N PRO A 329 -2.03 27.01 -0.32
CA PRO A 329 -1.66 26.20 0.85
C PRO A 329 -2.84 25.42 1.44
N ARG A 330 -3.99 26.09 1.63
CA ARG A 330 -5.22 25.47 2.13
C ARG A 330 -5.71 24.32 1.27
N GLN A 331 -5.80 24.53 -0.03
CA GLN A 331 -6.34 23.53 -0.94
C GLN A 331 -5.44 22.30 -1.06
N LEU A 332 -4.12 22.48 -1.01
CA LEU A 332 -3.17 21.36 -1.03
C LEU A 332 -3.36 20.43 0.19
N LYS A 333 -3.53 21.00 1.39
CA LYS A 333 -3.77 20.24 2.63
C LYS A 333 -5.00 19.34 2.50
N ALA A 334 -6.10 19.91 2.03
CA ALA A 334 -7.35 19.19 1.82
C ALA A 334 -7.26 18.13 0.70
N ALA A 335 -6.64 18.47 -0.43
CA ALA A 335 -6.45 17.53 -1.55
C ALA A 335 -5.53 16.36 -1.18
N TYR A 336 -4.52 16.60 -0.33
CA TYR A 336 -3.69 15.55 0.22
C TYR A 336 -4.50 14.57 1.07
N ASN A 337 -5.33 15.06 1.99
CA ASN A 337 -6.21 14.21 2.81
C ASN A 337 -7.24 13.44 1.99
N TYR A 338 -7.81 14.06 0.96
CA TYR A 338 -8.66 13.35 0.00
C TYR A 338 -7.92 12.15 -0.63
N GLN A 339 -6.66 12.37 -1.02
CA GLN A 339 -5.84 11.32 -1.63
C GLN A 339 -5.41 10.25 -0.63
N VAL A 340 -5.13 10.59 0.64
CA VAL A 340 -4.83 9.64 1.72
C VAL A 340 -5.94 8.59 1.82
N VAL A 341 -7.19 9.04 1.94
CA VAL A 341 -8.35 8.16 2.02
C VAL A 341 -8.59 7.42 0.69
N ALA A 342 -8.39 8.08 -0.46
CA ALA A 342 -8.57 7.43 -1.76
C ALA A 342 -7.55 6.32 -2.04
N LYS A 343 -6.32 6.44 -1.52
CA LYS A 343 -5.21 5.51 -1.80
C LYS A 343 -5.05 4.41 -0.75
N ASP A 344 -5.79 4.46 0.36
CA ASP A 344 -6.02 3.31 1.23
C ASP A 344 -7.47 2.80 1.14
N LEU A 345 -7.69 1.83 0.25
CA LEU A 345 -9.00 1.20 0.06
C LEU A 345 -9.52 0.45 1.30
N GLY A 346 -8.67 0.18 2.30
CA GLY A 346 -9.02 -0.48 3.55
C GLY A 346 -9.09 0.46 4.74
N MET A 347 -9.02 1.78 4.53
CA MET A 347 -8.96 2.79 5.59
C MET A 347 -10.11 2.66 6.61
N TYR A 348 -11.30 2.26 6.16
CA TYR A 348 -12.47 1.98 7.01
C TYR A 348 -12.27 0.82 8.01
N THR A 349 -11.25 -0.01 7.81
CA THR A 349 -10.83 -1.08 8.74
C THR A 349 -9.49 -0.76 9.39
N HIS A 350 -8.56 -0.13 8.67
CA HIS A 350 -7.22 0.16 9.19
C HIS A 350 -7.23 1.25 10.26
N ASN A 351 -8.03 2.32 10.10
CA ASN A 351 -8.23 3.37 11.10
C ASN A 351 -9.42 4.29 10.71
N PRO A 352 -10.66 3.85 10.92
CA PRO A 352 -11.83 4.61 10.48
C PRO A 352 -11.94 6.00 11.14
N TYR A 353 -11.55 6.12 12.41
CA TYR A 353 -11.63 7.40 13.14
C TYR A 353 -10.65 8.43 12.58
N TYR A 354 -9.41 8.02 12.30
CA TYR A 354 -8.43 8.91 11.67
C TYR A 354 -8.93 9.42 10.30
N ALA A 355 -9.51 8.53 9.48
CA ALA A 355 -10.08 8.91 8.19
C ALA A 355 -11.20 9.95 8.34
N LEU A 356 -12.14 9.71 9.25
CA LEU A 356 -13.25 10.63 9.52
C LEU A 356 -12.75 12.00 10.00
N GLN A 357 -11.73 12.03 10.87
CA GLN A 357 -11.12 13.28 11.36
C GLN A 357 -10.45 14.07 10.23
N LEU A 358 -9.62 13.41 9.40
CA LEU A 358 -8.97 14.06 8.25
C LEU A 358 -9.99 14.64 7.27
N LEU A 359 -11.03 13.87 6.93
CA LEU A 359 -12.08 14.31 6.01
C LEU A 359 -12.88 15.48 6.58
N TYR A 360 -13.33 15.37 7.83
CA TYR A 360 -14.12 16.40 8.48
C TYR A 360 -13.35 17.72 8.58
N ASP A 361 -12.11 17.67 9.08
CA ASP A 361 -11.30 18.88 9.28
C ASP A 361 -10.93 19.54 7.95
N SER A 362 -10.67 18.75 6.89
CA SER A 362 -10.45 19.32 5.55
C SER A 362 -11.71 19.95 4.94
N ILE A 363 -12.90 19.40 5.20
CA ILE A 363 -14.16 20.02 4.77
C ILE A 363 -14.38 21.33 5.54
N ASP A 364 -14.19 21.32 6.86
CA ASP A 364 -14.33 22.50 7.73
C ASP A 364 -13.40 23.64 7.31
N ASP A 365 -12.13 23.31 7.06
CA ASP A 365 -11.10 24.27 6.65
C ASP A 365 -11.42 24.93 5.29
N LEU A 366 -11.92 24.16 4.31
CA LEU A 366 -12.33 24.71 3.01
C LEU A 366 -13.68 25.45 3.09
N ALA A 367 -14.62 24.97 3.91
CA ALA A 367 -15.92 25.61 4.11
C ALA A 367 -15.77 27.00 4.75
N ALA A 368 -14.93 27.11 5.78
CA ALA A 368 -14.63 28.37 6.45
C ALA A 368 -14.04 29.43 5.49
N ALA A 369 -13.32 28.99 4.45
CA ALA A 369 -12.75 29.85 3.43
C ALA A 369 -13.70 30.15 2.24
N GLY A 370 -14.92 29.61 2.25
CA GLY A 370 -15.92 29.90 1.22
C GLY A 370 -15.94 28.91 0.06
N SER A 371 -15.69 27.62 0.30
CA SER A 371 -15.90 26.57 -0.72
C SER A 371 -17.37 26.45 -1.17
N GLY A 372 -18.33 26.94 -0.37
CA GLY A 372 -19.76 26.82 -0.62
C GLY A 372 -20.36 25.44 -0.24
N VAL A 373 -19.58 24.57 0.39
CA VAL A 373 -20.05 23.32 0.99
C VAL A 373 -20.29 23.53 2.49
N GLU A 374 -21.40 23.01 3.01
CA GLU A 374 -21.67 23.06 4.45
C GLU A 374 -20.88 21.98 5.20
N VAL A 375 -20.55 22.24 6.47
CA VAL A 375 -20.03 21.21 7.37
C VAL A 375 -21.22 20.52 8.05
N VAL A 376 -21.31 19.20 7.95
CA VAL A 376 -22.40 18.40 8.51
C VAL A 376 -21.86 17.21 9.29
N GLY A 377 -22.76 16.53 9.99
CA GLY A 377 -22.42 15.36 10.78
C GLY A 377 -21.55 15.72 11.97
N THR A 378 -20.81 14.73 12.45
CA THR A 378 -20.04 14.84 13.70
C THR A 378 -18.59 14.49 13.44
N ARG A 379 -17.65 15.31 13.92
CA ARG A 379 -16.24 14.91 13.96
C ARG A 379 -16.05 13.90 15.10
N PRO A 380 -15.41 12.74 14.89
CA PRO A 380 -15.07 11.87 16.00
C PRO A 380 -14.03 12.52 16.92
N ASN A 381 -14.16 12.22 18.22
CA ASN A 381 -13.20 12.66 19.24
C ASN A 381 -11.84 12.03 19.02
#